data_AF-A0A6N9TRK7-F1
#
_entry.id   AF-A0A6N9TRK7-F1
#
_cell.length_a   1.000
_cell.length_b   1.000
_cell.length_c   1.000
_cell.angle_alpha   90.00
_cell.angle_beta   90.00
_cell.angle_gamma   90.00
#
_symmetry.space_group_name_H-M   'P 1'
#
loop_
_entity.id
_entity.type
_entity.pdbx_description
1 polymer ?
#
loop_
_entity_poly.entity_id
_entity_poly.type
_entity_poly.pdbx_seq_one_letter_code
_entity_poly.pdbx_strand_id
1 'polypeptide(L)'
;FAESVTEAQKLAQPEDFDFLHRIGESYATLRRYAPEFLAVLKLRAAPAAKDVLDAIEVLRGMNSDNARKVPADAPTEFIKPRWQKLVMTDTGIDRRYYELCALSEMKNALRSGDIWVQGSRQFKDFEDYLVPPAKFASLK
;
A
#
# COMPACT_ATOMS: atom_id res chain seq x y z
N PHE A 1 -27.97 35.92 3.23
CA PHE A 1 -26.72 35.70 2.45
C PHE A 1 -25.51 35.44 3.34
N ALA A 2 -25.17 36.28 4.32
CA ALA A 2 -24.04 36.04 5.24
C ALA A 2 -24.19 34.75 6.09
N GLU A 3 -25.41 34.42 6.52
CA GLU A 3 -25.67 33.16 7.25
C GLU A 3 -25.48 31.92 6.36
N SER A 4 -25.92 31.98 5.10
CA SER A 4 -25.79 30.87 4.13
C SER A 4 -24.32 30.59 3.75
N VAL A 5 -23.46 31.61 3.74
CA VAL A 5 -22.01 31.42 3.53
C VAL A 5 -21.37 30.76 4.76
N THR A 6 -21.74 31.20 5.96
CA THR A 6 -21.26 30.62 7.22
C THR A 6 -21.73 29.16 7.40
N GLU A 7 -22.94 28.83 6.94
CA GLU A 7 -23.49 27.47 6.95
C GLU A 7 -22.80 26.56 5.91
N ALA A 8 -22.56 27.07 4.71
CA ALA A 8 -21.80 26.37 3.67
C ALA A 8 -20.35 26.11 4.10
N GLN A 9 -19.76 27.01 4.90
CA GLN A 9 -18.41 26.88 5.45
C GLN A 9 -18.33 25.87 6.61
N LYS A 10 -19.46 25.56 7.27
CA LYS A 10 -19.58 24.45 8.23
C LYS A 10 -19.86 23.09 7.55
N LEU A 11 -20.50 23.10 6.38
CA LEU A 11 -20.72 21.92 5.54
C LEU A 11 -19.50 21.56 4.69
N ALA A 12 -18.67 22.55 4.35
CA ALA A 12 -17.36 22.32 3.76
C ALA A 12 -16.49 21.59 4.80
N GLN A 13 -16.19 20.31 4.52
CA GLN A 13 -15.27 19.55 5.34
C GLN A 13 -13.94 20.32 5.46
N PRO A 14 -13.36 20.44 6.67
CA PRO A 14 -12.07 21.09 6.84
C PRO A 14 -11.02 20.41 5.95
N GLU A 15 -10.02 21.16 5.48
CA GLU A 15 -8.93 20.62 4.63
C GLU A 15 -8.18 19.45 5.31
N ASP A 16 -8.20 19.41 6.64
CA ASP A 16 -7.63 18.35 7.48
C ASP A 16 -8.57 17.15 7.73
N PHE A 17 -9.72 17.06 7.05
CA PHE A 17 -10.63 15.94 7.22
C PHE A 17 -10.03 14.65 6.63
N ASP A 18 -9.33 13.91 7.49
CA ASP A 18 -8.63 12.69 7.10
C ASP A 18 -9.49 11.44 7.38
N PHE A 19 -10.08 10.84 6.36
CA PHE A 19 -10.86 9.60 6.49
C PHE A 19 -10.04 8.40 6.97
N LEU A 20 -8.71 8.47 7.02
CA LEU A 20 -7.83 7.36 7.40
C LEU A 20 -8.12 6.81 8.80
N HIS A 21 -8.56 7.66 9.74
CA HIS A 21 -8.96 7.18 11.08
C HIS A 21 -10.13 6.18 11.01
N ARG A 22 -11.05 6.34 10.05
CA ARG A 22 -12.19 5.43 9.83
C ARG A 22 -11.78 4.14 9.12
N ILE A 23 -10.66 4.15 8.38
CA ILE A 23 -10.14 2.94 7.74
C ILE A 23 -9.72 1.90 8.79
N GLY A 24 -9.37 2.34 10.00
CA GLY A 24 -9.16 1.46 11.15
C GLY A 24 -10.33 0.50 11.42
N GLU A 25 -11.58 0.89 11.12
CA GLU A 25 -12.77 0.04 11.30
C GLU A 25 -12.76 -1.17 10.34
N SER A 26 -12.17 -1.01 9.16
CA SER A 26 -12.05 -2.08 8.16
C SER A 26 -10.89 -3.04 8.46
N TYR A 27 -10.00 -2.69 9.41
CA TYR A 27 -8.82 -3.47 9.74
C TYR A 27 -9.15 -4.92 10.11
N ALA A 28 -10.15 -5.13 10.96
CA ALA A 28 -10.53 -6.47 11.40
C ALA A 28 -11.02 -7.35 10.24
N THR A 29 -11.65 -6.77 9.23
CA THR A 29 -12.09 -7.48 8.02
C THR A 29 -10.89 -7.80 7.14
N LEU A 30 -10.03 -6.81 6.85
CA LEU A 30 -8.80 -6.97 6.09
C LEU A 30 -7.90 -8.05 6.70
N ARG A 31 -7.71 -8.03 8.02
CA ARG A 31 -6.79 -8.92 8.72
C ARG A 31 -7.21 -10.40 8.67
N ARG A 32 -8.49 -10.70 8.41
CA ARG A 32 -8.99 -12.09 8.27
C ARG A 32 -8.49 -12.76 7.00
N TYR A 33 -8.36 -12.02 5.90
CA TYR A 33 -7.98 -12.59 4.61
C TYR A 33 -6.60 -12.15 4.13
N ALA A 34 -6.07 -11.03 4.62
CA ALA A 34 -4.78 -10.49 4.17
C ALA A 34 -3.61 -11.50 4.29
N PRO A 35 -3.47 -12.29 5.37
CA PRO A 35 -2.37 -13.27 5.45
C PRO A 35 -2.41 -14.31 4.33
N GLU A 36 -3.56 -14.95 4.12
CA GLU A 36 -3.74 -15.95 3.07
C GLU A 36 -3.61 -15.34 1.67
N PHE A 37 -4.18 -14.15 1.49
CA PHE A 37 -4.07 -13.40 0.25
C PHE A 37 -2.62 -13.10 -0.11
N LEU A 38 -1.85 -12.59 0.86
CA LEU A 38 -0.43 -12.35 0.65
C LEU A 38 0.29 -13.67 0.37
N ALA A 39 0.10 -14.71 1.20
CA ALA A 39 0.77 -16.01 1.07
C ALA A 39 0.69 -16.62 -0.34
N VAL A 40 -0.47 -16.50 -1.00
CA VAL A 40 -0.68 -17.06 -2.35
C VAL A 40 -0.08 -16.20 -3.46
N LEU A 41 -0.05 -14.87 -3.30
CA LEU A 41 0.41 -13.97 -4.34
C LEU A 41 1.94 -13.96 -4.46
N LYS A 42 2.44 -14.35 -5.64
CA LYS A 42 3.85 -14.22 -6.02
C LYS A 42 4.09 -12.83 -6.62
N LEU A 43 4.36 -11.86 -5.76
CA LEU A 43 4.57 -10.46 -6.16
C LEU A 43 5.99 -10.22 -6.67
N ARG A 44 6.09 -9.33 -7.66
CA ARG A 44 7.33 -8.73 -8.17
C ARG A 44 7.12 -7.23 -8.25
N ALA A 45 8.21 -6.47 -8.15
CA ALA A 45 8.17 -5.02 -8.15
C ALA A 45 9.23 -4.45 -9.09
N ALA A 46 8.89 -3.34 -9.73
CA ALA A 46 9.83 -2.45 -10.38
C ALA A 46 10.68 -1.75 -9.31
N PRO A 47 11.86 -1.20 -9.66
CA PRO A 47 12.70 -0.48 -8.71
C PRO A 47 11.97 0.60 -7.91
N ALA A 48 11.00 1.29 -8.54
CA ALA A 48 10.22 2.36 -7.91
C ALA A 48 9.23 1.88 -6.81
N ALA A 49 8.88 0.59 -6.77
CA ALA A 49 7.96 0.02 -5.78
C ALA A 49 8.63 -1.03 -4.88
N LYS A 50 9.97 -1.06 -4.85
CA LYS A 50 10.73 -2.00 -4.04
C LYS A 50 10.40 -1.86 -2.54
N ASP A 51 10.33 -0.63 -2.03
CA ASP A 51 10.06 -0.39 -0.60
C ASP A 51 8.67 -0.88 -0.18
N VAL A 52 7.69 -0.81 -1.10
CA VAL A 52 6.35 -1.37 -0.88
C VAL A 52 6.43 -2.90 -0.83
N LEU A 53 7.18 -3.53 -1.73
CA LEU A 53 7.36 -4.98 -1.73
C LEU A 53 8.08 -5.46 -0.47
N ASP A 54 9.15 -4.77 -0.05
CA ASP A 54 9.91 -5.11 1.16
C ASP A 54 9.00 -4.99 2.41
N ALA A 55 8.11 -4.00 2.47
CA ALA A 55 7.10 -3.90 3.52
C ALA A 55 6.11 -5.08 3.52
N ILE A 56 5.68 -5.55 2.34
CA ILE A 56 4.82 -6.73 2.22
C ILE A 56 5.55 -8.00 2.68
N GLU A 57 6.85 -8.14 2.42
CA GLU A 57 7.65 -9.26 2.92
C GLU A 57 7.77 -9.23 4.45
N VAL A 58 7.91 -8.04 5.06
CA VAL A 58 7.79 -7.90 6.53
C VAL A 58 6.42 -8.37 7.02
N LEU A 59 5.33 -8.01 6.34
CA LEU A 59 3.99 -8.50 6.72
C LEU A 59 3.87 -10.02 6.61
N ARG A 60 4.46 -10.66 5.60
CA ARG A 60 4.49 -12.13 5.47
C ARG A 60 5.23 -12.77 6.64
N GLY A 61 6.40 -12.24 7.00
CA GLY A 61 7.16 -12.70 8.16
C GLY A 61 6.35 -12.57 9.44
N MET A 62 5.78 -11.38 9.70
CA MET A 62 4.93 -11.14 10.87
C MET A 62 3.70 -12.07 10.94
N ASN A 63 3.11 -12.39 9.79
CA ASN A 63 1.97 -13.31 9.73
C ASN A 63 2.38 -14.77 10.01
N SER A 64 3.55 -15.18 9.51
CA SER A 64 4.10 -16.53 9.72
C SER A 64 4.49 -16.75 11.18
N ASP A 65 5.13 -15.74 11.80
CA ASP A 65 5.61 -15.79 13.18
C ASP A 65 4.53 -15.44 14.21
N ASN A 66 3.32 -15.08 13.77
CA ASN A 66 2.28 -14.46 14.61
C ASN A 66 2.82 -13.28 15.46
N ALA A 67 3.79 -12.54 14.91
CA ALA A 67 4.45 -11.45 15.60
C ALA A 67 3.43 -10.36 15.94
N ARG A 68 3.47 -9.82 17.17
CA ARG A 68 2.52 -8.79 17.64
C ARG A 68 2.96 -7.37 17.32
N LYS A 69 4.26 -7.13 17.15
CA LYS A 69 4.85 -5.83 16.89
C LYS A 69 5.50 -5.82 15.50
N VAL A 70 5.54 -4.63 14.89
CA VAL A 70 6.34 -4.41 13.68
C VAL A 70 7.82 -4.36 14.11
N PRO A 71 8.74 -5.00 13.37
CA PRO A 71 10.18 -4.85 13.59
C PRO A 71 10.64 -3.39 13.53
N ALA A 72 11.65 -3.04 14.32
CA ALA A 72 12.15 -1.65 14.37
C ALA A 72 12.90 -1.23 13.09
N ASP A 73 13.38 -2.20 12.33
CA ASP A 73 14.05 -2.09 11.03
C ASP A 73 13.09 -2.25 9.85
N ALA A 74 11.78 -2.32 10.09
CA ALA A 74 10.80 -2.41 9.02
C ALA A 74 10.88 -1.17 8.10
N PRO A 75 10.75 -1.34 6.77
CA PRO A 75 10.86 -0.23 5.84
C PRO A 75 9.74 0.79 6.10
N THR A 76 10.09 2.07 6.08
CA THR A 76 9.16 3.18 6.29
C THR A 76 9.15 4.18 5.14
N GLU A 77 10.05 4.05 4.16
CA GLU A 77 10.20 5.03 3.07
C GLU A 77 8.99 5.06 2.12
N PHE A 78 8.27 3.94 2.00
CA PHE A 78 7.03 3.88 1.21
C PHE A 78 5.85 4.64 1.84
N ILE A 79 5.96 5.04 3.12
CA ILE A 79 4.87 5.65 3.88
C ILE A 79 4.70 7.11 3.43
N LYS A 80 3.59 7.40 2.76
CA LYS A 80 3.25 8.78 2.36
C LYS A 80 2.97 9.68 3.57
N PRO A 81 3.19 11.01 3.48
CA PRO A 81 3.01 11.93 4.60
C PRO A 81 1.65 11.83 5.31
N ARG A 82 0.57 11.56 4.56
CA ARG A 82 -0.78 11.34 5.09
C ARG A 82 -0.87 10.19 6.10
N TRP A 83 -0.10 9.13 5.91
CA TRP A 83 -0.09 7.95 6.79
C TRP A 83 0.86 8.13 7.97
N GLN A 84 1.86 9.00 7.84
CA GLN A 84 2.99 9.05 8.76
C GLN A 84 2.57 9.36 10.20
N LYS A 85 1.59 10.24 10.40
CA LYS A 85 1.03 10.58 11.74
C LYS A 85 0.27 9.41 12.40
N LEU A 86 -0.20 8.44 11.62
CA LEU A 86 -0.95 7.28 12.12
C LEU A 86 -0.03 6.06 12.32
N VAL A 87 0.96 5.90 11.44
CA VAL A 87 1.88 4.77 11.47
C VAL A 87 3.00 4.97 12.48
N MET A 88 3.54 6.19 12.59
CA MET A 88 4.63 6.52 13.50
C MET A 88 4.04 7.11 14.79
N THR A 89 4.21 6.39 15.90
CA THR A 89 3.78 6.83 17.23
C THR A 89 4.97 6.99 18.17
N ASP A 90 4.80 7.68 19.29
CA ASP A 90 5.85 7.86 20.30
C ASP A 90 6.35 6.52 20.88
N THR A 91 5.56 5.46 20.77
CA THR A 91 5.88 4.12 21.26
C THR A 91 6.46 3.19 20.19
N GLY A 92 6.65 3.70 18.97
CA GLY A 92 7.12 2.95 17.80
C GLY A 92 6.08 2.88 16.69
N ILE A 93 6.23 1.89 15.81
CA ILE A 93 5.35 1.71 14.65
C ILE A 93 4.01 1.09 15.08
N ASP A 94 2.90 1.78 14.80
CA ASP A 94 1.56 1.21 14.97
C ASP A 94 1.33 0.13 13.91
N ARG A 95 1.21 -1.12 14.38
CA ARG A 95 1.02 -2.27 13.52
C ARG A 95 -0.20 -2.16 12.61
N ARG A 96 -1.34 -1.69 13.14
CA ARG A 96 -2.60 -1.70 12.39
C ARG A 96 -2.51 -0.72 11.23
N TYR A 97 -2.00 0.49 11.49
CA TYR A 97 -1.82 1.49 10.46
C TYR A 97 -0.69 1.13 9.50
N TYR A 98 0.38 0.47 9.96
CA TYR A 98 1.43 -0.04 9.07
C TYR A 98 0.89 -1.07 8.08
N GLU A 99 0.14 -2.07 8.56
CA GLU A 99 -0.50 -3.09 7.71
C GLU A 99 -1.49 -2.45 6.71
N LEU A 100 -2.33 -1.52 7.16
CA LEU A 100 -3.26 -0.80 6.29
C LEU A 100 -2.54 0.04 5.23
N CYS A 101 -1.47 0.73 5.62
CA CYS A 101 -0.66 1.55 4.72
C CYS A 101 -0.01 0.67 3.63
N ALA A 102 0.68 -0.40 4.03
CA ALA A 102 1.34 -1.32 3.11
C ALA A 102 0.35 -1.96 2.12
N LEU A 103 -0.81 -2.42 2.58
CA LEU A 103 -1.85 -2.97 1.71
C LEU A 103 -2.46 -1.91 0.76
N SER A 104 -2.60 -0.67 1.22
CA SER A 104 -3.10 0.44 0.41
C SER A 104 -2.10 0.80 -0.70
N GLU A 105 -0.82 0.90 -0.36
CA GLU A 105 0.23 1.21 -1.34
C GLU A 105 0.49 0.04 -2.30
N MET A 106 0.42 -1.22 -1.84
CA MET A 106 0.46 -2.39 -2.73
C MET A 106 -0.69 -2.36 -3.73
N LYS A 107 -1.93 -2.04 -3.30
CA LYS A 107 -3.07 -1.88 -4.22
C LYS A 107 -2.80 -0.78 -5.26
N ASN A 108 -2.19 0.33 -4.85
CA ASN A 108 -1.86 1.42 -5.77
C ASN A 108 -0.79 0.99 -6.78
N ALA A 109 0.26 0.30 -6.33
CA ALA A 109 1.35 -0.18 -7.17
C ALA A 109 0.90 -1.28 -8.15
N LEU A 110 -0.03 -2.15 -7.74
CA LEU A 110 -0.70 -3.10 -8.64
C LEU A 110 -1.49 -2.39 -9.74
N ARG A 111 -2.09 -1.24 -9.42
CA ARG A 111 -2.89 -0.45 -10.37
C ARG A 111 -2.03 0.34 -11.35
N SER A 112 -0.86 0.84 -10.92
CA SER A 112 0.09 1.53 -11.79
C SER A 112 0.92 0.56 -12.64
N GLY A 113 1.02 -0.71 -12.22
CA GLY A 113 1.88 -1.72 -12.85
C GLY A 113 3.29 -1.77 -12.26
N ASP A 114 3.60 -0.96 -11.25
CA ASP A 114 4.90 -1.00 -10.55
C ASP A 114 5.06 -2.27 -9.71
N ILE A 115 3.95 -2.92 -9.34
CA ILE A 115 3.91 -4.29 -8.82
C ILE A 115 3.08 -5.15 -9.76
N TRP A 116 3.56 -6.37 -10.02
CA TRP A 116 2.84 -7.37 -10.79
C TRP A 116 2.85 -8.73 -10.10
N VAL A 117 1.91 -9.59 -10.50
CA VAL A 117 1.78 -10.95 -9.97
C VAL A 117 2.31 -11.91 -11.03
N GLN A 118 3.30 -12.72 -10.68
CA GLN A 118 3.86 -13.71 -11.58
C GLN A 118 2.75 -14.64 -12.12
N GLY A 119 2.60 -14.71 -13.45
CA GLY A 119 1.58 -15.53 -14.11
C GLY A 119 0.20 -14.86 -14.26
N SER A 120 0.02 -13.63 -13.78
CA SER A 120 -1.22 -12.88 -14.00
C SER A 120 -1.29 -12.28 -15.40
N ARG A 121 -2.44 -12.43 -16.06
CA ARG A 121 -2.73 -11.80 -17.36
C ARG A 121 -3.18 -10.34 -17.22
N GLN A 122 -3.74 -9.97 -16.07
CA GLN A 122 -4.28 -8.64 -15.80
C GLN A 122 -3.29 -7.73 -15.06
N PHE A 123 -2.34 -8.32 -14.33
CA PHE A 123 -1.26 -7.63 -13.63
C PHE A 123 0.06 -8.23 -14.10
N LYS A 124 0.38 -8.03 -15.38
CA LYS A 124 1.59 -8.53 -16.03
C LYS A 124 2.70 -7.48 -15.94
N ASP A 125 3.95 -7.91 -16.07
CA ASP A 125 5.10 -7.01 -16.19
C ASP A 125 4.85 -6.00 -17.32
N PHE A 126 5.21 -4.73 -17.13
CA PHE A 126 5.07 -3.72 -18.17
C PHE A 126 5.93 -4.07 -19.39
N GLU A 127 7.15 -4.59 -19.17
CA GLU A 127 8.07 -5.00 -20.24
C GLU A 127 7.49 -6.11 -21.11
N ASP A 128 6.59 -6.93 -20.55
CA ASP A 128 5.90 -7.99 -21.27
C ASP A 128 4.83 -7.48 -22.26
N TYR A 129 4.48 -6.20 -22.20
CA TYR A 129 3.68 -5.51 -23.22
C TYR A 129 4.54 -4.90 -24.33
N LEU A 130 5.84 -4.74 -24.10
CA LEU A 130 6.77 -4.19 -25.08
C LEU A 130 7.29 -5.28 -26.02
N VAL A 131 7.70 -4.87 -27.22
CA VAL A 131 8.44 -5.76 -28.10
C VAL A 131 9.81 -6.01 -27.45
N PRO A 132 10.22 -7.27 -27.23
CA PRO A 132 11.51 -7.55 -26.60
C PRO A 132 12.65 -6.85 -27.34
N PRO A 133 13.65 -6.28 -26.65
CA PRO A 133 14.72 -5.50 -27.28
C PRO A 133 15.44 -6.26 -28.40
N ALA A 134 15.66 -7.56 -28.23
CA ALA A 134 16.24 -8.44 -29.24
C ALA A 134 15.38 -8.52 -30.52
N LYS A 135 14.06 -8.55 -30.38
CA LYS A 135 13.11 -8.60 -31.50
C LYS A 135 12.97 -7.22 -32.16
N PHE A 136 13.02 -6.15 -31.39
CA PHE A 136 13.08 -4.78 -31.92
C PHE A 136 14.35 -4.52 -32.73
N ALA A 137 15.51 -5.02 -32.26
CA ALA A 137 16.77 -4.91 -32.98
C ALA A 137 16.76 -5.64 -34.33
N SER A 138 16.00 -6.74 -34.45
CA SER A 138 15.83 -7.49 -35.71
C SER A 138 14.84 -6.85 -36.71
N LEU A 139 14.14 -5.78 -36.32
CA LEU A 139 13.21 -5.03 -37.16
C LEU A 139 13.85 -3.77 -37.78
N LYS A 140 15.15 -3.53 -37.53
CA LYS A 140 15.98 -2.55 -38.22
C LYS A 140 16.66 -3.18 -39.42
#